data_AF-A0A3B3CJ53-F1
#
_entry.id   AF-A0A3B3CJ53-F1
#
_cell.length_a   1.000
_cell.length_b   1.000
_cell.length_c   1.000
_cell.angle_alpha   90.00
_cell.angle_beta   90.00
_cell.angle_gamma   90.00
#
_symmetry.space_group_name_H-M   'P 1'
#
loop_
_entity.id
_entity.type
_entity.pdbx_description
1 polymer ?
#
loop_
_entity_poly.entity_id
_entity_poly.type
_entity_poly.pdbx_seq_one_letter_code
_entity_poly.pdbx_strand_id
1 'polypeptide(L)'
;METGAGAEGSGQPLVSPGSCLESFRRVPFIECHDRGTCSYYSDSYSYWLAALRPNSMFSKPSPWNDSGGQTQEMISRCRVCLKEP
;
A
#
# COMPACT_ATOMS: atom_id res chain seq x y z
N MET A 1 3.63 -0.87 3.36
CA MET A 1 4.96 -0.24 3.51
C MET A 1 5.00 0.95 2.58
N GLU A 2 5.93 1.84 2.83
CA GLU A 2 6.01 3.13 2.17
C GLU A 2 7.45 3.60 2.14
N THR A 3 7.80 4.36 1.12
CA THR A 3 9.11 5.02 1.00
C THR A 3 8.90 6.47 0.56
N GLY A 4 9.76 7.35 1.06
CA GLY A 4 9.78 8.78 0.73
C GLY A 4 11.20 9.25 0.44
N ALA A 5 11.59 10.40 1.01
CA ALA A 5 12.92 10.97 0.84
C ALA A 5 14.06 9.93 0.98
N GLY A 6 14.95 9.89 -0.01
CA GLY A 6 16.12 9.01 0.00
C GLY A 6 15.79 7.51 -0.10
N ALA A 7 14.57 7.16 -0.50
CA ALA A 7 14.04 5.78 -0.46
C ALA A 7 13.99 5.18 0.96
N GLU A 8 14.10 6.01 1.99
CA GLU A 8 13.85 5.62 3.37
C GLU A 8 12.36 5.47 3.63
N GLY A 9 12.00 4.65 4.61
CA GLY A 9 10.60 4.29 4.81
C GLY A 9 10.35 3.38 5.99
N SER A 10 9.09 3.00 6.15
CA SER A 10 8.66 2.09 7.21
C SER A 10 7.59 1.11 6.71
N GLY A 11 7.07 0.28 7.61
CA GLY A 11 6.14 -0.77 7.25
C GLY A 11 5.21 -1.15 8.38
N GLN A 12 4.23 -1.98 8.03
CA GLN A 12 3.19 -2.46 8.94
C GLN A 12 3.27 -3.98 9.02
N PRO A 13 3.27 -4.58 10.21
CA PRO A 13 3.08 -6.03 10.34
C PRO A 13 1.73 -6.42 9.73
N LEU A 14 1.69 -7.44 8.88
CA LEU A 14 0.46 -7.87 8.18
C LEU A 14 -0.63 -8.43 9.10
N VAL A 15 -0.28 -8.71 10.35
CA VAL A 15 -1.21 -9.13 11.41
C VAL A 15 -1.79 -7.95 12.21
N SER A 16 -1.24 -6.74 12.03
CA SER A 16 -1.68 -5.54 12.74
C SER A 16 -2.87 -4.90 12.02
N PRO A 17 -3.84 -4.31 12.74
CA PRO A 17 -4.86 -3.46 12.13
C PRO A 17 -4.29 -2.35 11.23
N GLY A 18 -3.06 -1.87 11.53
CA GLY A 18 -2.37 -0.86 10.74
C GLY A 18 -2.07 -1.25 9.28
N SER A 19 -2.04 -2.55 8.95
CA SER A 19 -1.91 -2.99 7.56
C SER A 19 -3.22 -2.98 6.77
N CYS A 20 -4.34 -2.56 7.37
CA CYS A 20 -5.68 -2.62 6.76
C CYS A 20 -6.35 -1.24 6.68
N LEU A 21 -5.86 -0.37 5.79
CA LEU A 21 -6.45 0.94 5.55
C LEU A 21 -7.85 0.84 4.92
N GLU A 22 -8.82 1.54 5.49
CA GLU A 22 -10.22 1.54 5.04
C GLU A 22 -10.41 2.19 3.66
N SER A 23 -9.62 3.23 3.38
CA SER A 23 -9.66 3.98 2.12
C SER A 23 -8.34 3.87 1.38
N PHE A 24 -8.39 3.31 0.17
CA PHE A 24 -7.21 3.23 -0.69
C PHE A 24 -6.81 4.62 -1.22
N ARG A 25 -5.51 4.91 -1.18
CA ARG A 25 -4.87 6.05 -1.85
C ARG A 25 -3.53 5.60 -2.42
N ARG A 26 -3.17 6.05 -3.64
CA ARG A 26 -1.86 5.74 -4.25
C ARG A 26 -0.68 6.20 -3.41
N VAL A 27 -0.83 7.31 -2.68
CA VAL A 27 0.15 7.81 -1.70
C VAL A 27 -0.66 8.27 -0.48
N PRO A 28 -0.77 7.45 0.59
CA PRO A 28 -1.63 7.71 1.75
C PRO A 28 -0.96 8.59 2.82
N PHE A 29 0.23 9.14 2.56
CA PHE A 29 0.99 9.97 3.50
C PHE A 29 1.49 11.26 2.84
N ILE A 30 1.92 12.23 3.64
CA ILE A 30 2.52 13.49 3.20
C ILE A 30 3.87 13.65 3.89
N GLU A 31 4.88 14.16 3.18
CA GLU A 31 6.20 14.41 3.76
C GLU A 31 6.29 15.85 4.25
N CYS A 32 6.87 16.06 5.43
CA CYS A 32 7.07 17.36 6.04
C CYS A 32 8.54 17.57 6.39
N HIS A 33 9.02 18.81 6.27
CA HIS A 33 10.37 19.21 6.64
C HIS A 33 10.37 20.13 7.86
N ASP A 34 11.51 20.22 8.55
CA ASP A 34 11.71 21.03 9.77
C ASP A 34 11.36 22.52 9.62
N ARG A 35 11.29 23.02 8.38
CA ARG A 35 10.87 24.40 8.06
C ARG A 35 9.35 24.61 8.13
N GLY A 36 8.57 23.59 8.52
CA GLY A 36 7.11 23.66 8.63
C GLY A 36 6.37 23.53 7.30
N THR A 37 7.05 23.08 6.24
CA THR A 37 6.45 22.84 4.92
C THR A 37 6.16 21.37 4.72
N CYS A 38 4.99 21.03 4.19
CA CYS A 38 4.62 19.66 3.83
C CYS A 38 4.17 19.58 2.36
N SER A 39 4.57 18.53 1.65
CA SER A 39 4.18 18.32 0.26
C SER A 39 4.12 16.84 -0.10
N TYR A 40 3.44 16.55 -1.19
CA TYR A 40 3.57 15.29 -1.91
C TYR A 40 4.76 15.39 -2.86
N TYR A 41 5.59 14.37 -2.89
CA TYR A 41 6.74 14.28 -3.79
C TYR A 41 6.59 13.09 -4.74
N SER A 42 7.20 13.19 -5.92
CA SER A 42 7.08 12.16 -6.97
C SER A 42 7.79 10.86 -6.64
N ASP A 43 8.72 10.89 -5.68
CA ASP A 43 9.45 9.75 -5.14
C ASP A 43 8.74 9.10 -3.94
N SER A 44 7.56 9.59 -3.56
CA SER A 44 6.72 8.96 -2.55
C SER A 44 6.00 7.73 -3.11
N TYR A 45 6.35 6.54 -2.62
CA TYR A 45 5.72 5.28 -3.01
C TYR A 45 4.95 4.65 -1.86
N SER A 46 3.83 4.02 -2.18
CA SER A 46 3.11 3.14 -1.26
C SER A 46 2.95 1.75 -1.85
N TYR A 47 3.12 0.75 -1.00
CA TYR A 47 3.13 -0.65 -1.39
C TYR A 47 2.01 -1.40 -0.70
N TRP A 48 1.25 -2.11 -1.51
CA TRP A 48 0.05 -2.85 -1.13
C TRP A 48 0.21 -4.32 -1.51
N LEU A 49 -0.42 -5.22 -0.75
CA LEU A 49 -0.48 -6.62 -1.15
C LEU A 49 -1.28 -6.75 -2.45
N ALA A 50 -0.77 -7.50 -3.43
CA ALA A 50 -1.47 -7.76 -4.67
C ALA A 50 -2.56 -8.82 -4.49
N ALA A 51 -3.67 -8.68 -5.22
CA ALA A 51 -4.67 -9.73 -5.35
C ALA A 51 -4.12 -10.85 -6.25
N LEU A 52 -4.16 -12.09 -5.74
CA LEU A 52 -3.64 -13.28 -6.45
C LEU A 52 -4.75 -14.32 -6.61
N ARG A 53 -4.82 -14.94 -7.79
CA ARG A 53 -5.69 -16.10 -8.02
C ARG A 53 -4.95 -17.37 -7.57
N PRO A 54 -5.61 -18.31 -6.87
CA PRO A 54 -4.95 -19.55 -6.40
C PRO A 54 -4.22 -20.31 -7.51
N ASN A 55 -4.84 -20.39 -8.69
CA ASN A 55 -4.28 -21.11 -9.84
C ASN A 55 -3.03 -20.47 -10.45
N SER A 56 -2.72 -19.21 -10.12
CA SER A 56 -1.55 -18.48 -10.66
C SER A 56 -0.42 -18.31 -9.65
N MET A 57 -0.52 -18.89 -8.44
CA MET A 57 0.47 -18.68 -7.37
C MET A 57 1.91 -19.05 -7.75
N PHE A 58 2.07 -20.07 -8.59
CA PHE A 58 3.39 -20.59 -9.02
C PHE A 58 3.69 -20.28 -10.49
N SER A 59 2.83 -19.52 -11.15
CA SER A 59 3.08 -19.05 -12.51
C SER A 59 3.90 -17.75 -12.48
N LYS A 60 4.59 -17.44 -13.57
CA LYS A 60 5.24 -16.14 -13.73
C LYS A 60 4.20 -15.02 -13.53
N PRO A 61 4.43 -14.05 -12.63
CA PRO A 61 3.52 -12.92 -12.47
C PRO A 61 3.36 -12.16 -13.79
N SER A 62 2.11 -11.88 -14.15
CA SER A 62 1.82 -11.01 -15.29
C SER A 62 2.05 -9.56 -14.86
N PRO A 63 2.97 -8.81 -15.50
CA PRO A 63 3.14 -7.40 -15.20
C PRO A 63 1.84 -6.65 -15.46
N TRP A 64 1.55 -5.69 -14.60
CA TRP A 64 0.39 -4.83 -14.74
C TRP A 64 0.81 -3.41 -14.38
N ASN A 65 0.42 -2.46 -15.23
CA ASN A 65 0.63 -1.04 -15.01
C ASN A 65 -0.72 -0.37 -14.82
N ASP A 66 -0.83 0.46 -13.79
CA ASP A 66 -2.05 1.21 -13.52
C ASP A 66 -2.28 2.29 -14.57
N SER A 67 -3.24 2.08 -15.46
CA SER A 67 -3.72 3.09 -16.42
C SER A 67 -4.82 4.00 -15.85
N GLY A 68 -5.10 3.94 -14.54
CA GLY A 68 -5.96 4.88 -13.82
C GLY A 68 -7.40 4.43 -13.61
N GLY A 69 -7.78 3.20 -13.98
CA GLY A 69 -9.17 2.72 -13.89
C GLY A 69 -9.41 1.41 -13.12
N GLN A 70 -8.39 0.57 -12.90
CA GLN A 70 -8.56 -0.79 -12.35
C GLN A 70 -7.65 -1.09 -11.14
N THR A 71 -7.04 -0.08 -10.53
CA THR A 71 -6.09 -0.25 -9.42
C THR A 71 -6.65 -1.08 -8.26
N GLN A 72 -7.94 -0.89 -7.93
CA GLN A 72 -8.54 -1.53 -6.76
C GLN A 72 -8.74 -3.04 -6.90
N GLU A 73 -8.90 -3.57 -8.12
CA GLU A 73 -9.09 -5.02 -8.33
C GLU A 73 -7.80 -5.80 -8.11
N MET A 74 -6.65 -5.15 -8.36
CA MET A 74 -5.33 -5.74 -8.20
C MET A 74 -4.80 -5.63 -6.77
N ILE A 75 -5.51 -4.95 -5.87
CA ILE A 75 -5.12 -4.75 -4.47
C ILE A 75 -5.89 -5.74 -3.58
N SER A 76 -5.14 -6.45 -2.73
CA SER A 76 -5.69 -7.35 -1.73
C SER A 76 -6.62 -6.62 -0.76
N ARG A 77 -7.67 -7.31 -0.32
CA ARG A 77 -8.62 -6.82 0.68
C ARG A 77 -8.31 -7.45 2.03
N CYS A 78 -8.69 -6.75 3.09
CA CYS A 78 -8.44 -7.15 4.45
C CYS A 78 -9.67 -6.83 5.31
N ARG A 79 -9.70 -7.42 6.51
CA ARG A 79 -10.69 -7.14 7.54
C ARG A 79 -10.00 -7.13 8.90
N VAL A 80 -10.28 -6.10 9.69
CA VAL A 80 -9.85 -6.06 11.10
C VAL A 80 -10.91 -6.79 11.92
N CYS A 81 -10.47 -7.69 12.79
CA CYS A 81 -11.33 -8.52 13.62
C CYS A 81 -10.93 -8.36 15.10
N LEU A 82 -11.90 -8.59 16.00
CA LEU A 82 -11.68 -8.65 17.44
C LEU A 82 -12.12 -10.04 17.92
N LYS A 83 -11.38 -10.63 18.87
CA LYS A 83 -11.79 -11.87 19.50
C LYS A 83 -13.05 -11.62 20.35
N GLU A 84 -14.10 -12.40 20.10
CA GLU A 84 -15.26 -12.41 20.98
C GLU A 84 -14.90 -13.05 22.34
N PRO A 85 -15.40 -12.51 23.46
CA PRO A 85 -15.09 -13.01 24.81
C PRO A 85 -15.41 -14.50 25.02
#